data_AF-A0A7X6U0N3-F1
#
_entry.id   AF-A0A7X6U0N3-F1
#
_cell.length_a   1.000
_cell.length_b   1.000
_cell.length_c   1.000
_cell.angle_alpha   90.00
_cell.angle_beta   90.00
_cell.angle_gamma   90.00
#
_symmetry.space_group_name_H-M   'P 1'
#
loop_
_entity.id
_entity.type
_entity.pdbx_description
1 polymer ?
#
loop_
_entity_poly.entity_id
_entity_poly.type
_entity_poly.pdbx_seq_one_letter_code
_entity_poly.pdbx_strand_id
1 'polypeptide(L)'
;MKERFEQLCREKIPSAIPSFDDKAVVQASPAEIESVTGSKPADYRAIASLIAPGKRIFFVGIGGISMCGLAELAHHEGALCAGSDPNPNSRTAYLQGLGLTFFDYHDSSHIDHMEPDLVVYSKAVFDDNPERVRAG
;
A
#
# COMPACT_ATOMS: atom_id res chain seq x y z
N MET A 1 12.32 -8.27 -33.68
CA MET A 1 11.48 -7.98 -32.49
C MET A 1 12.32 -7.77 -31.23
N LYS A 2 13.32 -8.64 -30.96
CA LYS A 2 14.28 -8.51 -29.85
C LYS A 2 15.12 -7.22 -29.90
N GLU A 3 15.69 -6.91 -31.06
CA GLU A 3 16.54 -5.72 -31.26
C GLU A 3 15.78 -4.40 -31.05
N ARG A 4 14.51 -4.35 -31.45
CA ARG A 4 13.62 -3.19 -31.24
C ARG A 4 13.27 -2.99 -29.76
N PHE A 5 13.12 -4.07 -28.99
CA PHE A 5 12.88 -4.00 -27.55
C PHE A 5 14.13 -3.51 -26.80
N GLU A 6 15.30 -4.05 -27.13
CA GLU A 6 16.55 -3.58 -26.55
C GLU A 6 16.90 -2.14 -26.94
N GLN A 7 16.50 -1.69 -28.13
CA GLN A 7 16.66 -0.31 -28.55
C GLN A 7 15.73 0.64 -27.77
N LEU A 8 14.48 0.24 -27.50
CA LEU A 8 13.55 0.98 -26.63
C LEU A 8 14.03 1.07 -25.18
N CYS A 9 14.66 0.02 -24.63
CA CYS A 9 15.28 0.08 -23.31
C CYS A 9 16.56 0.95 -23.27
N ARG A 10 17.17 1.22 -24.44
CA ARG A 10 18.36 2.07 -24.60
C ARG A 10 18.02 3.52 -24.90
N GLU A 11 16.78 3.82 -25.33
CA GLU A 11 16.28 5.19 -25.35
C GLU A 11 16.28 5.71 -23.91
N LYS A 12 16.92 6.87 -23.71
CA LYS A 12 17.11 7.46 -22.39
C LYS A 12 15.74 7.76 -21.77
N ILE A 13 15.24 6.82 -20.96
CA ILE A 13 14.28 7.13 -19.90
C ILE A 13 14.91 8.33 -19.16
N PRO A 14 14.19 9.46 -19.00
CA PRO A 14 14.70 10.60 -18.26
C PRO A 14 15.33 10.11 -16.95
N SER A 15 16.51 10.63 -16.61
CA SER A 15 17.35 10.09 -15.51
C SER A 15 16.64 10.06 -14.15
N ALA A 16 15.50 10.74 -14.03
CA ALA A 16 14.56 10.59 -12.93
C ALA A 16 13.12 10.82 -13.45
N ILE A 17 12.19 9.97 -12.99
CA ILE A 17 10.76 10.33 -12.99
C ILE A 17 10.62 11.50 -12.02
N PRO A 18 9.90 12.59 -12.37
CA PRO A 18 9.73 13.72 -11.47
C PRO A 18 9.03 13.28 -10.18
N SER A 19 9.46 13.85 -9.05
CA SER A 19 8.76 13.69 -7.78
C SER A 19 7.37 14.33 -7.87
N PHE A 20 6.40 13.81 -7.13
CA PHE A 20 5.07 14.43 -7.06
C PHE A 20 5.10 15.86 -6.51
N ASP A 21 6.15 16.23 -5.78
CA ASP A 21 6.37 17.58 -5.24
C ASP A 21 7.12 18.50 -6.21
N ASP A 22 7.57 18.00 -7.37
CA ASP A 22 8.26 18.81 -8.35
C ASP A 22 7.32 19.87 -8.94
N LYS A 23 7.80 21.11 -9.05
CA LYS A 23 7.02 22.23 -9.63
C LYS A 23 6.54 21.99 -11.06
N ALA A 24 7.21 21.10 -11.79
CA ALA A 24 6.83 20.71 -13.14
C ALA A 24 5.63 19.75 -13.18
N VAL A 25 5.30 19.10 -12.06
CA VAL A 25 4.13 18.23 -11.93
C VAL A 25 2.90 19.09 -11.65
N VAL A 26 2.03 19.20 -12.64
CA VAL A 26 0.74 19.88 -12.50
C VAL A 26 -0.26 18.91 -11.87
N GLN A 27 -0.75 19.25 -10.68
CA GLN A 27 -1.81 18.51 -10.00
C GLN A 27 -3.13 19.25 -10.20
N ALA A 28 -4.20 18.53 -10.55
CA ALA A 28 -5.53 19.11 -10.58
C ALA A 28 -5.94 19.55 -9.17
N SER A 29 -6.52 20.74 -9.04
CA SER A 29 -7.05 21.21 -7.77
C SER A 29 -8.23 20.34 -7.32
N PRO A 30 -8.53 20.26 -6.01
CA PRO A 30 -9.67 19.51 -5.51
C PRO A 30 -11.00 19.91 -6.17
N ALA A 31 -11.18 21.20 -6.48
CA ALA A 31 -12.36 21.71 -7.16
C ALA A 31 -12.47 21.23 -8.62
N GLU A 32 -11.36 21.19 -9.35
CA GLU A 32 -11.31 20.63 -10.70
C GLU A 32 -11.65 19.14 -10.68
N ILE A 33 -11.07 18.37 -9.75
CA ILE A 33 -11.37 16.94 -9.60
C ILE A 33 -12.85 16.72 -9.29
N GLU A 34 -13.43 17.48 -8.37
CA GLU A 34 -14.84 17.38 -8.00
C GLU A 34 -15.77 17.71 -9.19
N SER A 35 -15.43 18.74 -9.97
CA SER A 35 -16.20 19.11 -11.16
C SER A 35 -16.23 18.02 -12.25
N VAL A 36 -15.15 17.23 -12.36
CA VAL A 36 -15.04 16.16 -13.36
C VAL A 36 -15.64 14.85 -12.85
N THR A 37 -15.40 14.53 -11.58
CA THR A 37 -15.76 13.22 -11.00
C THR A 37 -17.12 13.22 -10.28
N GLY A 38 -17.70 14.40 -10.03
CA GLY A 38 -18.91 14.56 -9.22
C GLY A 38 -18.71 14.18 -7.74
N SER A 39 -17.47 13.97 -7.31
CA SER A 39 -17.12 13.46 -5.99
C SER A 39 -15.96 14.27 -5.42
N LYS A 40 -16.05 14.66 -4.15
CA LYS A 40 -14.90 15.27 -3.47
C LYS A 40 -13.76 14.23 -3.36
N PRO A 41 -12.54 14.54 -3.80
CA PRO A 41 -11.42 13.61 -3.67
C PRO A 41 -11.08 13.37 -2.20
N ALA A 42 -10.60 12.16 -1.90
CA ALA A 42 -9.99 11.87 -0.60
C ALA A 42 -8.76 12.76 -0.37
N ASP A 43 -8.46 13.05 0.90
CA ASP A 43 -7.22 13.75 1.26
C ASP A 43 -6.03 12.79 1.20
N TYR A 44 -5.51 12.60 -0.01
CA TYR A 44 -4.37 11.72 -0.24
C TYR A 44 -3.10 12.16 0.49
N ARG A 45 -2.94 13.45 0.80
CA ARG A 45 -1.78 13.93 1.58
C ARG A 45 -1.88 13.53 3.03
N ALA A 46 -3.08 13.63 3.62
CA ALA A 46 -3.33 13.12 4.97
C ALA A 46 -3.08 11.60 5.03
N ILE A 47 -3.58 10.83 4.05
CA ILE A 47 -3.33 9.38 3.99
C ILE A 47 -1.84 9.08 3.83
N ALA A 48 -1.15 9.77 2.92
CA ALA A 48 0.29 9.57 2.69
C ALA A 48 1.12 9.85 3.95
N SER A 49 0.70 10.79 4.81
CA SER A 49 1.38 11.06 6.08
C SER A 49 1.32 9.90 7.10
N LEU A 50 0.44 8.92 6.88
CA LEU A 50 0.38 7.68 7.66
C LEU A 50 1.36 6.61 7.15
N ILE A 51 1.96 6.80 5.97
CA ILE A 51 3.00 5.95 5.40
C ILE A 51 4.34 6.65 5.63
N ALA A 52 4.83 6.56 6.86
CA ALA A 52 6.00 7.29 7.33
C ALA A 52 6.73 6.54 8.46
N PRO A 53 7.99 6.91 8.76
CA PRO A 53 8.74 6.28 9.84
C PRO A 53 8.01 6.28 11.18
N GLY A 54 7.92 5.09 11.80
CA GLY A 54 7.28 4.91 13.11
C GLY A 54 5.75 4.77 13.10
N LYS A 55 5.11 4.90 11.93
CA LYS A 55 3.68 4.57 11.77
C LYS A 55 3.47 3.06 11.71
N ARG A 56 2.36 2.60 12.29
CA ARG A 56 1.99 1.18 12.33
C ARG A 56 0.88 0.91 11.31
N ILE A 57 1.13 0.02 10.37
CA ILE A 57 0.17 -0.30 9.30
C ILE A 57 -0.12 -1.80 9.30
N PHE A 58 -1.40 -2.16 9.43
CA PHE A 58 -1.85 -3.55 9.36
C PHE A 58 -2.52 -3.83 8.02
N PHE A 59 -2.06 -4.85 7.29
CA PHE A 59 -2.60 -5.26 6.00
C PHE A 59 -3.44 -6.53 6.12
N VAL A 60 -4.74 -6.43 5.87
CA VAL A 60 -5.65 -7.59 5.82
C VAL A 60 -5.69 -8.15 4.40
N GLY A 61 -5.32 -9.42 4.23
CA GLY A 61 -5.10 -10.05 2.93
C GLY A 61 -3.74 -9.69 2.33
N ILE A 62 -2.70 -9.63 3.18
CA ILE A 62 -1.33 -9.21 2.79
C ILE A 62 -0.70 -10.15 1.74
N GLY A 63 -1.19 -11.39 1.62
CA GLY A 63 -0.75 -12.36 0.62
C GLY A 63 -1.20 -12.05 -0.81
N GLY A 64 -2.11 -11.08 -1.01
CA GLY A 64 -2.52 -10.60 -2.33
C GLY A 64 -1.38 -9.88 -3.06
N ILE A 65 -1.34 -9.96 -4.40
CA ILE A 65 -0.26 -9.36 -5.21
C ILE A 65 -0.12 -7.84 -5.00
N SER A 66 -1.24 -7.13 -4.92
CA SER A 66 -1.24 -5.68 -4.70
C SER A 66 -0.90 -5.31 -3.26
N MET A 67 -1.41 -6.06 -2.27
CA MET A 67 -1.19 -5.77 -0.85
C MET A 67 0.25 -6.04 -0.43
N CYS A 68 0.87 -7.09 -0.96
CA CYS A 68 2.28 -7.37 -0.73
C CYS A 68 3.17 -6.20 -1.19
N GLY A 69 2.95 -5.69 -2.39
CA GLY A 69 3.73 -4.56 -2.92
C GLY A 69 3.54 -3.28 -2.09
N LEU A 70 2.32 -3.03 -1.61
CA LEU A 70 2.04 -1.88 -0.73
C LEU A 70 2.67 -2.04 0.66
N ALA A 71 2.65 -3.25 1.23
CA ALA A 71 3.30 -3.54 2.51
C ALA A 71 4.82 -3.39 2.43
N GLU A 72 5.42 -3.87 1.35
CA GLU A 72 6.84 -3.70 1.05
C GLU A 72 7.22 -2.22 0.88
N LEU A 73 6.45 -1.47 0.09
CA LEU A 73 6.67 -0.03 -0.08
C LEU A 73 6.57 0.70 1.26
N ALA A 74 5.50 0.47 2.02
CA ALA A 74 5.33 1.13 3.31
C ALA A 74 6.45 0.79 4.30
N HIS A 75 6.90 -0.46 4.30
CA HIS A 75 8.04 -0.88 5.11
C HIS A 75 9.33 -0.18 4.69
N HIS A 76 9.57 -0.05 3.38
CA HIS A 76 10.71 0.69 2.84
C HIS A 76 10.67 2.18 3.24
N GLU A 77 9.49 2.78 3.31
CA GLU A 77 9.28 4.15 3.83
C GLU A 77 9.41 4.26 5.37
N GLY A 78 9.77 3.16 6.06
CA GLY A 78 10.05 3.13 7.49
C GLY A 78 8.84 2.85 8.38
N ALA A 79 7.68 2.52 7.82
CA ALA A 79 6.53 2.09 8.60
C ALA A 79 6.77 0.69 9.21
N LEU A 80 6.19 0.48 10.39
CA LEU A 80 6.10 -0.83 11.02
C LEU A 80 4.89 -1.55 10.43
N CYS A 81 5.16 -2.55 9.60
CA CYS A 81 4.12 -3.28 8.87
C CYS A 81 3.90 -4.68 9.47
N ALA A 82 2.64 -5.06 9.58
CA ALA A 82 2.22 -6.45 9.80
C ALA A 82 1.00 -6.76 8.94
N GLY A 83 0.63 -8.03 8.84
CA GLY A 83 -0.61 -8.37 8.17
C GLY A 83 -1.02 -9.82 8.31
N SER A 84 -2.24 -10.09 7.86
CA SER A 84 -2.88 -11.40 7.92
C SER A 84 -3.26 -11.90 6.53
N ASP A 85 -3.20 -13.21 6.31
CA ASP A 85 -3.79 -13.87 5.15
C ASP A 85 -3.97 -15.37 5.46
N PRO A 86 -5.15 -15.96 5.24
CA PRO A 86 -5.38 -17.38 5.51
C PRO A 86 -4.59 -18.33 4.60
N ASN A 87 -4.03 -17.81 3.50
CA ASN A 87 -3.31 -18.61 2.50
C ASN A 87 -1.84 -18.21 2.44
N PRO A 88 -0.96 -18.80 3.27
CA PRO A 88 0.48 -18.55 3.19
C PRO A 88 1.01 -18.92 1.80
N ASN A 89 1.89 -18.07 1.26
CA ASN A 89 2.41 -18.22 -0.08
C ASN A 89 3.82 -17.60 -0.21
N SER A 90 4.41 -17.65 -1.41
CA SER A 90 5.77 -17.12 -1.63
C SER A 90 5.91 -15.63 -1.32
N ARG A 91 4.84 -14.84 -1.45
CA ARG A 91 4.85 -13.40 -1.12
C ARG A 91 4.82 -13.17 0.39
N THR A 92 4.00 -13.92 1.13
CA THR A 92 3.99 -13.79 2.61
C THR A 92 5.33 -14.24 3.19
N ALA A 93 5.92 -15.31 2.65
CA ALA A 93 7.27 -15.75 3.03
C ALA A 93 8.34 -14.68 2.71
N TYR A 94 8.23 -14.00 1.56
CA TYR A 94 9.12 -12.89 1.20
C TYR A 94 9.03 -11.73 2.20
N LEU A 95 7.81 -11.29 2.54
CA LEU A 95 7.60 -10.22 3.52
C LEU A 95 8.10 -10.59 4.92
N GLN A 96 7.92 -11.84 5.35
CA GLN A 96 8.53 -12.33 6.59
C GLN A 96 10.06 -12.28 6.53
N GLY A 97 10.66 -12.58 5.37
CA GLY A 97 12.10 -12.43 5.14
C GLY A 97 12.60 -10.99 5.23
N LEU A 98 11.74 -9.99 4.97
CA LEU A 98 12.01 -8.57 5.21
C LEU A 98 11.82 -8.17 6.68
N GLY A 99 11.31 -9.07 7.53
CA GLY A 99 11.07 -8.82 8.96
C GLY A 99 9.67 -8.34 9.30
N LEU A 100 8.72 -8.37 8.35
CA LEU A 100 7.32 -8.06 8.65
C LEU A 100 6.66 -9.19 9.43
N THR A 101 5.79 -8.83 10.38
CA THR A 101 4.99 -9.82 11.10
C THR A 101 3.84 -10.31 10.20
N PHE A 102 3.67 -11.63 10.09
CA PHE A 102 2.63 -12.26 9.30
C PHE A 102 1.82 -13.24 10.14
N PHE A 103 0.50 -13.18 10.01
CA PHE A 103 -0.46 -14.10 10.61
C PHE A 103 -1.17 -14.92 9.52
N ASP A 104 -1.16 -16.25 9.64
CA ASP A 104 -1.76 -17.16 8.66
C ASP A 104 -3.26 -17.41 8.89
N TYR A 105 -3.91 -16.55 9.66
CA TYR A 105 -5.34 -16.54 9.93
C TYR A 105 -5.82 -15.10 10.23
N HIS A 106 -7.14 -14.89 10.20
CA HIS A 106 -7.75 -13.62 10.58
C HIS A 106 -8.24 -13.66 12.02
N ASP A 107 -7.80 -12.71 12.85
CA ASP A 107 -8.26 -12.60 14.23
C ASP A 107 -8.20 -11.14 14.71
N SER A 108 -9.25 -10.69 15.40
CA SER A 108 -9.34 -9.31 15.88
C SER A 108 -8.22 -8.94 16.86
N SER A 109 -7.68 -9.91 17.59
CA SER A 109 -6.56 -9.68 18.52
C SER A 109 -5.30 -9.19 17.83
N HIS A 110 -5.11 -9.46 16.54
CA HIS A 110 -3.98 -8.92 15.78
C HIS A 110 -4.00 -7.38 15.73
N ILE A 111 -5.20 -6.80 15.62
CA ILE A 111 -5.40 -5.35 15.63
C ILE A 111 -5.12 -4.80 17.03
N ASP A 112 -5.60 -5.47 18.08
CA ASP A 112 -5.36 -5.07 19.47
C ASP A 112 -3.88 -5.15 19.86
N HIS A 113 -3.17 -6.16 19.35
CA HIS A 113 -1.74 -6.34 19.64
C HIS A 113 -0.85 -5.33 18.93
N MET A 114 -1.20 -4.96 17.69
CA MET A 114 -0.41 -4.01 16.91
C MET A 114 -0.78 -2.54 17.17
N GLU A 115 -2.03 -2.27 17.54
CA GLU A 115 -2.60 -0.92 17.65
C GLU A 115 -2.28 -0.05 16.41
N PRO A 116 -2.68 -0.46 15.19
CA PRO A 116 -2.25 0.20 13.97
C PRO A 116 -2.81 1.62 13.82
N ASP A 117 -2.00 2.54 13.29
CA ASP A 117 -2.44 3.87 12.86
C ASP A 117 -3.31 3.80 11.60
N LEU A 118 -3.10 2.77 10.78
CA LEU A 118 -3.79 2.55 9.51
C LEU A 118 -4.03 1.06 9.27
N VAL A 119 -5.26 0.70 8.91
CA VAL A 119 -5.60 -0.64 8.44
C VAL A 119 -5.91 -0.57 6.95
N VAL A 120 -5.23 -1.41 6.17
CA VAL A 120 -5.37 -1.50 4.71
C VAL A 120 -5.91 -2.87 4.36
N TYR A 121 -6.94 -2.90 3.52
CA TYR A 121 -7.55 -4.14 3.06
C TYR A 121 -7.96 -4.02 1.60
N SER A 122 -8.03 -5.17 0.92
CA SER A 122 -8.54 -5.22 -0.46
C SER A 122 -10.05 -5.41 -0.50
N LYS A 123 -10.66 -5.20 -1.68
CA LYS A 123 -12.08 -5.49 -1.90
C LYS A 123 -12.46 -6.96 -1.68
N ALA A 124 -11.49 -7.88 -1.70
CA ALA A 124 -11.73 -9.29 -1.43
C ALA A 124 -11.92 -9.60 0.08
N VAL A 125 -11.62 -8.64 0.97
CA VAL A 125 -11.85 -8.78 2.40
C VAL A 125 -13.28 -8.34 2.70
N PHE A 126 -14.14 -9.29 3.08
CA PHE A 126 -15.54 -9.03 3.39
C PHE A 126 -15.73 -8.20 4.66
N ASP A 127 -16.92 -7.62 4.81
CA ASP A 127 -17.27 -6.70 5.90
C ASP A 127 -17.34 -7.39 7.28
N ASP A 128 -17.49 -8.72 7.31
CA ASP A 128 -17.53 -9.55 8.51
C ASP A 128 -16.15 -10.03 8.97
N ASN A 129 -15.07 -9.64 8.27
CA ASN A 129 -13.72 -9.97 8.67
C ASN A 129 -13.42 -9.39 10.07
N PRO A 130 -12.94 -10.20 11.04
CA PRO A 130 -12.82 -9.79 12.44
C PRO A 130 -11.82 -8.63 12.63
N GLU A 131 -10.76 -8.56 11.84
CA GLU A 131 -9.76 -7.50 11.91
C GLU A 131 -10.33 -6.19 11.36
N ARG A 132 -11.08 -6.28 10.27
CA ARG A 132 -11.73 -5.14 9.63
C ARG A 132 -12.83 -4.55 10.52
N VAL A 133 -13.62 -5.40 11.16
CA VAL A 133 -14.65 -4.99 12.14
C VAL A 133 -14.01 -4.37 13.37
N ARG A 134 -12.89 -4.92 13.87
CA ARG A 134 -12.23 -4.41 15.08
C ARG A 134 -11.60 -3.03 14.88
N ALA A 135 -11.15 -2.73 13.66
CA ALA A 135 -10.48 -1.49 13.29
C ALA A 135 -11.45 -0.33 12.97
N GLY A 136 -12.68 -0.63 12.57
CA GLY A 136 -13.73 0.36 12.27
C GLY A 136 -14.47 0.84 13.51
#